data_AF-A0A8T4VKS0-F1
#
_entry.id   AF-A0A8T4VKS0-F1
#
_cell.length_a   1.000
_cell.length_b   1.000
_cell.length_c   1.000
_cell.angle_alpha   90.00
_cell.angle_beta   90.00
_cell.angle_gamma   90.00
#
_symmetry.space_group_name_H-M   'P 1'
#
loop_
_entity.id
_entity.type
_entity.pdbx_description
1 polymer ?
#
loop_
_entity_poly.entity_id
_entity_poly.type
_entity_poly.pdbx_seq_one_letter_code
_entity_poly.pdbx_strand_id
1 'polypeptide(L)'
;MKTLLIFLIIWIAMIAHAFWESSVEGRNAWDKNKYGWKWRLAKNLSLTRYHFWLFVVYLPLILIILPLIVAGFSLKLFGILLSAYFSGMVIEDFFWFLVNTEIPFKESWNPKFASYYPWIIIGKFRIPLFYVLGSGLAILFWFVFV
;
A
#
# COMPACT_ATOMS: atom_id res chain seq x y z
N MET A 1 3.42 18.97 15.61
CA MET A 1 2.40 18.18 16.32
C MET A 1 1.28 17.67 15.40
N LYS A 2 0.50 18.54 14.72
CA LYS A 2 -0.58 18.11 13.81
C LYS A 2 -0.13 17.17 12.67
N THR A 3 1.03 17.41 12.06
CA THR A 3 1.58 16.56 10.98
C THR A 3 1.82 15.13 11.43
N LEU A 4 2.47 14.92 12.58
CA LEU A 4 2.73 13.57 13.09
C LEU A 4 1.43 12.81 13.36
N LEU A 5 0.40 13.49 13.87
CA LEU A 5 -0.92 12.87 14.05
C LEU A 5 -1.54 12.44 12.71
N ILE A 6 -1.40 13.23 11.64
CA ILE A 6 -1.90 12.83 10.31
C ILE A 6 -1.23 11.53 9.84
N PHE A 7 0.10 11.45 9.95
CA PHE A 7 0.83 10.23 9.62
C PHE A 7 0.36 9.04 10.45
N LEU A 8 0.29 9.19 11.78
CA LEU A 8 -0.13 8.12 12.66
C LEU A 8 -1.55 7.63 12.36
N ILE A 9 -2.49 8.55 12.13
CA ILE A 9 -3.88 8.18 11.80
C ILE A 9 -3.96 7.46 10.46
N ILE A 10 -3.26 7.94 9.43
CA ILE A 10 -3.23 7.28 8.12
C ILE A 10 -2.60 5.89 8.23
N TRP A 11 -1.47 5.76 8.95
CA TRP A 11 -0.82 4.47 9.13
C TRP A 11 -1.67 3.48 9.94
N ILE A 12 -2.39 3.94 10.97
CA ILE A 12 -3.34 3.10 11.70
C ILE A 12 -4.49 2.66 10.76
N ALA A 13 -5.01 3.57 9.93
CA ALA A 13 -6.05 3.22 8.95
C ALA A 13 -5.55 2.19 7.93
N MET A 14 -4.30 2.31 7.47
CA MET A 14 -3.64 1.35 6.58
C MET A 14 -3.41 0.00 7.25
N ILE A 15 -2.97 -0.03 8.51
CA ILE A 15 -2.84 -1.28 9.26
C ILE A 15 -4.21 -1.95 9.42
N ALA A 16 -5.24 -1.20 9.81
CA ALA A 16 -6.60 -1.72 9.91
C ALA A 16 -7.12 -2.23 8.56
N HIS A 17 -6.75 -1.56 7.47
CA HIS A 17 -7.06 -2.01 6.11
C HIS A 17 -6.44 -3.37 5.81
N ALA A 18 -5.17 -3.59 6.16
CA ALA A 18 -4.49 -4.86 5.97
C ALA A 18 -5.18 -6.05 6.68
N PHE A 19 -5.78 -5.82 7.86
CA PHE A 19 -6.61 -6.84 8.51
C PHE A 19 -7.85 -7.21 7.69
N TRP A 20 -8.53 -6.22 7.12
CA TRP A 20 -9.67 -6.48 6.23
C TRP A 20 -9.20 -7.21 4.99
N GLU A 21 -8.21 -6.66 4.28
CA GLU A 21 -7.74 -7.23 3.04
C GLU A 21 -7.28 -8.68 3.23
N SER A 22 -6.44 -8.95 4.23
CA SER A 22 -6.00 -10.33 4.52
C SER A 22 -7.15 -11.28 4.84
N SER A 23 -8.22 -10.82 5.49
CA SER A 23 -9.42 -11.63 5.76
C SER A 23 -10.22 -11.96 4.49
N VAL A 24 -10.22 -11.05 3.50
CA VAL A 24 -10.90 -11.25 2.21
C VAL A 24 -10.04 -12.06 1.25
N GLU A 25 -8.73 -11.86 1.27
CA GLU A 25 -7.81 -12.49 0.34
C GLU A 25 -7.36 -13.89 0.79
N GLY A 26 -7.08 -14.06 2.09
CA GLY A 26 -6.52 -15.29 2.66
C GLY A 26 -5.32 -15.79 1.86
N ARG A 27 -5.44 -17.00 1.28
CA ARG A 27 -4.38 -17.60 0.44
C ARG A 27 -4.29 -17.03 -0.98
N ASN A 28 -5.33 -16.34 -1.42
CA ASN A 28 -5.46 -15.81 -2.76
C ASN A 28 -5.01 -14.35 -2.79
N ALA A 29 -3.72 -14.15 -2.49
CA ALA A 29 -3.09 -12.84 -2.43
C ALA A 29 -3.17 -12.10 -3.79
N TRP A 30 -3.40 -10.80 -3.72
CA TRP A 30 -3.34 -9.85 -4.83
C TRP A 30 -4.20 -10.24 -6.04
N ASP A 31 -3.62 -10.82 -7.08
CA ASP A 31 -4.31 -11.06 -8.35
C ASP A 31 -4.91 -12.47 -8.48
N LYS A 32 -4.70 -13.32 -7.47
CA LYS A 32 -5.14 -14.70 -7.47
C LYS A 32 -6.63 -14.76 -7.18
N ASN A 33 -7.39 -15.45 -8.05
CA ASN A 33 -8.82 -15.72 -7.87
C ASN A 33 -9.71 -14.50 -7.57
N LYS A 34 -9.35 -13.32 -8.10
CA LYS A 34 -10.17 -12.10 -7.96
C LYS A 34 -11.24 -12.01 -9.04
N TYR A 35 -12.42 -11.56 -8.63
CA TYR A 35 -13.54 -11.32 -9.54
C TYR A 35 -13.36 -10.03 -10.35
N GLY A 36 -13.82 -10.07 -11.60
CA GLY A 36 -13.86 -8.92 -12.50
C GLY A 36 -12.66 -8.83 -13.43
N TRP A 37 -12.42 -7.63 -13.96
CA TRP A 37 -11.36 -7.40 -14.93
C TRP A 37 -9.97 -7.43 -14.27
N LYS A 38 -8.96 -7.77 -15.09
CA LYS A 38 -7.56 -7.81 -14.72
C LYS A 38 -6.73 -7.25 -15.86
N TRP A 39 -5.96 -6.19 -15.58
CA TRP A 39 -5.02 -5.60 -16.53
C TRP A 39 -3.61 -6.09 -16.21
N ARG A 40 -2.96 -6.69 -17.20
CA ARG A 40 -1.58 -7.15 -17.08
C ARG A 40 -0.64 -6.00 -17.44
N LEU A 41 0.02 -5.44 -16.42
CA LEU A 41 0.95 -4.32 -16.57
C LEU A 41 2.36 -4.81 -16.96
N ALA A 42 2.75 -6.00 -16.46
CA ALA A 42 3.99 -6.66 -16.83
C ALA A 42 3.85 -8.19 -16.68
N LYS A 43 4.92 -8.94 -16.94
CA LYS A 43 4.92 -10.42 -16.89
C LYS A 43 4.27 -10.97 -15.61
N ASN A 44 4.58 -10.37 -14.48
CA ASN A 44 4.14 -10.79 -13.14
C ASN A 44 3.44 -9.66 -12.36
N LEU A 45 3.09 -8.55 -13.01
CA LEU A 45 2.41 -7.43 -12.38
C LEU A 45 1.06 -7.26 -13.05
N SER A 46 0.01 -7.26 -12.25
CA SER A 46 -1.34 -7.01 -12.74
C SER A 46 -2.11 -6.16 -11.76
N LEU A 47 -3.01 -5.35 -12.31
CA LEU A 47 -3.98 -4.58 -11.57
C LEU A 47 -5.34 -5.26 -11.72
N THR A 48 -5.93 -5.70 -10.61
CA THR A 48 -7.30 -6.25 -10.64
C THR A 48 -8.32 -5.17 -10.36
N ARG A 49 -9.57 -5.42 -10.77
CA ARG A 49 -10.71 -4.55 -10.46
C ARG A 49 -10.75 -4.17 -8.98
N TYR A 50 -10.59 -5.16 -8.11
CA TYR A 50 -10.57 -4.98 -6.65
C TYR A 50 -9.49 -3.96 -6.23
N HIS A 51 -8.23 -4.20 -6.59
CA HIS A 51 -7.11 -3.33 -6.22
C HIS A 51 -7.20 -1.93 -6.84
N PHE A 52 -7.74 -1.80 -8.06
CA PHE A 52 -7.94 -0.49 -8.66
C PHE A 52 -8.93 0.36 -7.88
N TRP A 53 -10.13 -0.18 -7.61
CA TRP A 53 -11.14 0.57 -6.88
C TRP A 53 -10.68 0.88 -5.46
N LEU A 54 -9.90 -0.01 -4.85
CA LEU A 54 -9.39 0.18 -3.52
C LEU A 54 -8.25 1.22 -3.47
N PHE A 55 -7.13 0.93 -4.12
CA PHE A 55 -5.91 1.73 -3.98
C PHE A 55 -5.88 2.95 -4.89
N VAL A 56 -6.52 2.92 -6.06
CA VAL A 56 -6.46 4.06 -7.00
C VAL A 56 -7.63 5.02 -6.79
N VAL A 57 -8.76 4.55 -6.29
CA VAL A 57 -9.98 5.35 -6.16
C VAL A 57 -10.34 5.60 -4.69
N TYR A 58 -10.73 4.55 -3.95
CA TYR A 58 -11.30 4.69 -2.62
C TYR A 58 -10.33 5.29 -1.61
N LEU A 59 -9.13 4.71 -1.47
CA LEU A 59 -8.16 5.20 -0.48
C LEU A 59 -7.68 6.63 -0.78
N PRO A 60 -7.34 7.01 -2.02
CA PRO A 60 -7.01 8.41 -2.32
C PRO A 60 -8.16 9.38 -2.06
N LEU A 61 -9.41 8.99 -2.37
CA LEU A 61 -10.57 9.83 -2.08
C LEU A 61 -10.71 10.10 -0.58
N ILE A 62 -10.60 9.07 0.25
CA ILE A 62 -10.83 9.19 1.70
C ILE A 62 -9.62 9.74 2.45
N LEU A 63 -8.41 9.34 2.08
CA LEU A 63 -7.18 9.68 2.83
C LEU A 63 -6.50 10.96 2.34
N ILE A 64 -6.79 11.40 1.10
CA ILE A 64 -6.14 12.58 0.52
C ILE A 64 -7.18 13.63 0.17
N ILE A 65 -8.13 13.31 -0.72
CA ILE A 65 -9.04 14.30 -1.27
C ILE A 65 -10.00 14.85 -0.20
N LEU A 66 -10.62 13.98 0.59
CA LEU A 66 -11.56 14.39 1.63
C LEU A 66 -10.90 15.33 2.67
N PRO A 67 -9.73 15.01 3.26
CA PRO A 67 -9.03 15.95 4.15
C PRO A 67 -8.70 17.30 3.50
N LEU A 68 -8.31 17.31 2.22
CA LEU A 68 -8.03 18.57 1.51
C LEU A 68 -9.27 19.43 1.31
N ILE A 69 -10.43 18.81 1.03
CA ILE A 69 -11.69 19.52 0.89
C ILE A 69 -12.13 20.09 2.25
N VAL A 70 -12.05 19.29 3.31
CA VAL A 70 -12.52 19.67 4.65
C VAL A 70 -11.63 20.71 5.31
N ALA A 71 -10.31 20.54 5.25
CA ALA A 71 -9.35 21.43 5.91
C ALA A 71 -8.93 22.64 5.04
N GLY A 72 -9.32 22.65 3.77
CA GLY A 72 -8.84 23.58 2.76
C GLY A 72 -7.55 23.10 2.10
N PHE A 73 -7.43 23.34 0.80
CA PHE A 73 -6.27 22.92 0.03
C PHE A 73 -5.04 23.77 0.39
N SER A 74 -3.92 23.10 0.67
CA SER A 74 -2.59 23.70 0.66
C SER A 74 -1.59 22.69 0.12
N LEU A 75 -0.57 23.17 -0.61
CA LEU A 75 0.50 22.31 -1.12
C LEU A 75 1.19 21.53 -0.01
N LYS A 76 1.36 22.15 1.16
CA LYS A 76 1.94 21.51 2.35
C LYS A 76 1.08 20.36 2.87
N LEU A 77 -0.23 20.56 3.03
CA LEU A 77 -1.13 19.48 3.45
C LEU A 77 -1.19 18.37 2.40
N PHE A 78 -1.24 18.71 1.12
CA PHE A 78 -1.20 17.76 0.01
C PHE A 78 0.07 16.89 0.05
N GLY A 79 1.24 17.50 0.25
CA GLY A 79 2.51 16.81 0.41
C GLY A 79 2.55 15.87 1.61
N ILE A 80 2.03 16.33 2.77
CA ILE A 80 1.92 15.51 3.98
C ILE A 80 1.03 14.28 3.74
N LEU A 81 -0.13 14.46 3.13
CA LEU A 81 -1.09 13.37 2.88
C LEU A 81 -0.56 12.37 1.86
N LEU A 82 0.08 12.83 0.77
CA LEU A 82 0.71 11.93 -0.20
C LEU A 82 1.88 11.18 0.44
N SER A 83 2.73 11.86 1.20
CA SER A 83 3.84 11.22 1.89
C SER A 83 3.36 10.14 2.87
N ALA A 84 2.33 10.45 3.66
CA ALA A 84 1.69 9.50 4.57
C ALA A 84 0.99 8.34 3.84
N TYR A 85 0.35 8.61 2.71
CA TYR A 85 -0.33 7.60 1.89
C TYR A 85 0.68 6.62 1.25
N PHE A 86 1.74 7.11 0.61
CA PHE A 86 2.75 6.25 -0.03
C PHE A 86 3.52 5.40 0.98
N SER A 87 3.92 5.97 2.12
CA SER A 87 4.50 5.19 3.22
C SER A 87 3.47 4.23 3.83
N GLY A 88 2.22 4.68 3.92
CA GLY A 88 1.09 3.89 4.37
C GLY A 88 0.82 2.66 3.53
N MET A 89 0.92 2.73 2.20
CA MET A 89 0.77 1.55 1.32
C MET A 89 1.87 0.50 1.57
N VAL A 90 3.08 0.93 1.92
CA VAL A 90 4.17 -0.01 2.28
C VAL A 90 3.87 -0.68 3.61
N ILE A 91 3.37 0.08 4.58
CA ILE A 91 2.94 -0.44 5.89
C ILE A 91 1.78 -1.40 5.72
N GLU A 92 0.77 -1.06 4.92
CA GLU A 92 -0.40 -1.87 4.63
C GLU A 92 0.01 -3.25 4.09
N ASP A 93 0.74 -3.31 2.97
CA ASP A 93 1.16 -4.57 2.36
C ASP A 93 2.05 -5.39 3.31
N PHE A 94 2.93 -4.75 4.09
CA PHE A 94 3.74 -5.48 5.07
C PHE A 94 2.88 -6.10 6.17
N PHE A 95 1.92 -5.34 6.69
CA PHE A 95 0.99 -5.82 7.69
C PHE A 95 0.07 -6.89 7.13
N TRP A 96 -0.27 -6.86 5.83
CA TRP A 96 -1.03 -7.94 5.20
C TRP A 96 -0.34 -9.29 5.43
N PHE A 97 0.98 -9.38 5.22
CA PHE A 97 1.74 -10.61 5.49
C PHE A 97 1.81 -10.99 6.97
N LEU A 98 1.82 -9.98 7.85
CA LEU A 98 1.96 -10.17 9.29
C LEU A 98 0.66 -10.64 9.95
N VAL A 99 -0.48 -10.11 9.50
CA VAL A 99 -1.79 -10.30 10.14
C VAL A 99 -2.65 -11.35 9.45
N ASN A 100 -2.27 -11.81 8.27
CA ASN A 100 -2.98 -12.88 7.56
C ASN A 100 -2.94 -14.19 8.36
N THR A 101 -4.12 -14.66 8.77
CA THR A 101 -4.29 -15.86 9.58
C THR A 101 -4.25 -17.16 8.77
N GLU A 102 -4.42 -17.07 7.45
CA GLU A 102 -4.51 -18.24 6.57
C GLU A 102 -3.14 -18.78 6.16
N ILE A 103 -2.09 -17.94 6.20
CA ILE A 103 -0.72 -18.30 5.82
C ILE A 103 0.30 -17.63 6.74
N PRO A 104 1.20 -18.40 7.38
CA PRO A 104 2.25 -17.84 8.23
C PRO A 104 3.18 -16.89 7.47
N PHE A 105 3.61 -15.80 8.11
CA PHE A 105 4.56 -14.81 7.56
C PHE A 105 5.81 -15.45 6.92
N LYS A 106 6.39 -16.48 7.56
CA LYS A 106 7.59 -17.18 7.04
C LYS A 106 7.35 -17.88 5.70
N GLU A 107 6.11 -18.29 5.43
CA GLU A 107 5.71 -18.97 4.20
C GLU A 107 5.25 -18.00 3.11
N SER A 108 4.70 -16.85 3.50
CA SER A 108 4.17 -15.84 2.59
C SER A 108 5.20 -14.78 2.17
N TRP A 109 6.15 -14.42 3.04
CA TRP A 109 7.19 -13.42 2.76
C TRP A 109 8.34 -13.96 1.91
N ASN A 110 8.08 -14.23 0.63
CA ASN A 110 9.10 -14.61 -0.34
C ASN A 110 8.61 -14.44 -1.79
N PRO A 111 9.53 -14.29 -2.76
CA PRO A 111 9.19 -14.10 -4.17
C PRO A 111 8.46 -15.28 -4.83
N LYS A 112 8.45 -16.47 -4.22
CA LYS A 112 7.74 -17.63 -4.75
C LYS A 112 6.25 -17.55 -4.42
N PHE A 113 5.90 -17.18 -3.19
CA PHE A 113 4.51 -16.98 -2.78
C PHE A 113 3.95 -15.66 -3.33
N ALA A 114 4.64 -14.56 -3.02
CA ALA A 114 4.30 -13.20 -3.44
C ALA A 114 4.92 -12.87 -4.80
N SER A 115 4.53 -13.67 -5.80
CA SER A 115 5.05 -13.60 -7.16
C SER A 115 4.42 -12.47 -8.00
N TYR A 116 3.49 -11.71 -7.45
CA TYR A 116 2.64 -10.73 -8.13
C TYR A 116 3.24 -9.30 -8.18
N TYR A 117 4.47 -9.13 -7.69
CA TYR A 117 5.28 -7.95 -7.90
C TYR A 117 6.77 -8.30 -7.96
N PRO A 118 7.62 -7.44 -8.57
CA PRO A 118 9.06 -7.66 -8.61
C PRO A 118 9.71 -7.51 -7.23
N TRP A 119 10.78 -8.28 -7.01
CA TRP A 119 11.58 -8.28 -5.79
C TRP A 119 13.00 -7.79 -6.09
N ILE A 120 13.56 -6.99 -5.18
CA ILE A 120 14.99 -6.69 -5.14
C ILE A 120 15.64 -7.78 -4.29
N ILE A 121 16.59 -8.50 -4.89
CA ILE A 121 17.29 -9.63 -4.24
C ILE A 121 18.78 -9.35 -4.25
N ILE A 122 19.37 -9.20 -3.05
CA ILE A 122 20.81 -8.99 -2.86
C ILE A 122 21.29 -10.01 -1.82
N GLY A 123 21.91 -11.09 -2.30
CA GLY A 123 22.30 -12.22 -1.45
C GLY A 123 21.10 -12.83 -0.73
N LYS A 124 21.09 -12.78 0.61
CA LYS A 124 19.97 -13.25 1.45
C LYS A 124 18.86 -12.20 1.65
N PHE A 125 19.13 -10.93 1.32
CA PHE A 125 18.18 -9.85 1.48
C PHE A 125 17.16 -9.86 0.33
N ARG A 126 15.88 -9.74 0.68
CA ARG A 126 14.75 -9.76 -0.25
C ARG A 126 13.74 -8.72 0.20
N ILE A 127 13.47 -7.75 -0.66
CA ILE A 127 12.45 -6.73 -0.41
C ILE A 127 11.61 -6.51 -1.69
N PRO A 128 10.28 -6.34 -1.58
CA PRO A 128 9.48 -5.95 -2.73
C PRO A 128 9.96 -4.62 -3.33
N LEU A 129 10.06 -4.52 -4.66
CA LEU A 129 10.46 -3.28 -5.32
C LEU A 129 9.49 -2.14 -4.99
N PHE A 130 8.20 -2.45 -4.85
CA PHE A 130 7.18 -1.48 -4.46
C PHE A 130 7.48 -0.82 -3.12
N TYR A 131 8.18 -1.48 -2.19
CA TYR A 131 8.50 -0.89 -0.87
C TYR A 131 9.53 0.22 -1.01
N VAL A 132 10.52 0.00 -1.88
CA VAL A 132 11.53 1.00 -2.19
C VAL A 132 10.91 2.17 -2.95
N LEU A 133 10.05 1.89 -3.93
CA LEU A 133 9.36 2.95 -4.69
C LEU A 133 8.38 3.73 -3.81
N GLY A 134 7.56 3.08 -3.00
CA GLY A 134 6.61 3.72 -2.09
C GLY A 134 7.32 4.56 -1.03
N SER A 135 8.38 4.04 -0.41
CA SER A 135 9.20 4.81 0.53
C SER A 135 9.89 6.00 -0.14
N GLY A 136 10.43 5.79 -1.35
CA GLY A 136 11.08 6.84 -2.14
C GLY A 136 10.10 7.95 -2.53
N LEU A 137 8.89 7.61 -2.98
CA LEU A 137 7.83 8.57 -3.26
C LEU A 137 7.39 9.30 -1.99
N ALA A 138 7.25 8.61 -0.87
CA ALA A 138 6.90 9.24 0.40
C ALA A 138 7.93 10.31 0.80
N ILE A 139 9.21 10.00 0.66
CA ILE A 139 10.32 10.93 0.92
C ILE A 139 10.29 12.08 -0.10
N LEU A 140 10.11 11.79 -1.39
CA LEU A 140 10.04 12.80 -2.45
C LEU A 140 8.93 13.83 -2.17
N PHE A 141 7.71 13.37 -1.87
CA PHE A 141 6.59 14.28 -1.59
C PHE A 141 6.82 15.11 -0.33
N TRP A 142 7.50 14.56 0.67
CA TRP A 142 7.91 15.33 1.83
C TRP A 142 8.87 16.45 1.43
N PHE A 143 9.97 16.12 0.75
CA PHE A 143 10.99 17.11 0.37
C PHE A 143 10.49 18.20 -0.59
N VAL A 144 9.58 17.86 -1.51
CA VAL A 144 9.10 18.80 -2.53
C VAL A 144 8.05 19.78 -1.99
N PHE A 145 7.21 19.35 -1.04
CA PHE A 145 6.00 20.09 -0.67
C PHE A 145 5.91 20.50 0.81
N VAL A 146 6.73 19.96 1.72
CA VAL A 146 6.59 20.16 3.18
C VAL A 146 7.70 21.02 3.76
#